data_AF-A0AAN8XWH1-F1
#
_entry.id   AF-A0AAN8XWH1-F1
#
_cell.length_a   1.000
_cell.length_b   1.000
_cell.length_c   1.000
_cell.angle_alpha   90.00
_cell.angle_beta   90.00
_cell.angle_gamma   90.00
#
_symmetry.space_group_name_H-M   'P 1'
#
loop_
_entity.id
_entity.type
_entity.pdbx_description
1 polymer ?
#
loop_
_entity_poly.entity_id
_entity_poly.type
_entity_poly.pdbx_seq_one_letter_code
_entity_poly.pdbx_strand_id
1 'polypeptide(L)'
;MFPVGLVTRLGVSSPIVSDGKLIGFYDGWIAGRKFPVDMAGFAVNVQFYIQREAPMMPYSVGFEEDGFLKALRIKPEEIEPLADNCTKILVWHTRTVKSVPALQMPDTDKVSKTNLNYLKPQMVFQSPFGLS
;
A
#
# COMPACT_ATOMS: atom_id res chain seq x y z
N MET A 1 -11.75 10.00 -1.27
CA MET A 1 -11.37 8.58 -1.07
C MET A 1 -11.63 7.79 -2.34
N PHE A 2 -10.92 6.68 -2.55
CA PHE A 2 -11.04 5.86 -3.76
C PHE A 2 -10.62 4.40 -3.49
N PRO A 3 -10.97 3.45 -4.38
CA PRO A 3 -10.66 2.04 -4.21
C PRO A 3 -9.16 1.74 -4.32
N VAL A 4 -8.68 0.78 -3.51
CA VAL A 4 -7.32 0.22 -3.54
C VAL A 4 -7.39 -1.26 -3.83
N GLY A 5 -6.73 -1.71 -4.90
CA GLY A 5 -6.64 -3.12 -5.27
C GLY A 5 -5.57 -3.89 -4.48
N LEU A 6 -5.67 -5.22 -4.47
CA LEU A 6 -4.73 -6.15 -3.82
C LEU A 6 -4.62 -5.97 -2.30
N VAL A 7 -5.67 -5.46 -1.66
CA VAL A 7 -5.71 -5.28 -0.20
C VAL A 7 -6.33 -6.51 0.47
N THR A 8 -5.64 -7.02 1.49
CA THR A 8 -6.04 -8.21 2.27
C THR A 8 -6.38 -9.42 1.38
N ARG A 9 -7.24 -10.33 1.88
CA ARG A 9 -7.79 -11.46 1.10
C ARG A 9 -9.02 -11.10 0.28
N LEU A 10 -9.64 -9.94 0.52
CA LEU A 10 -10.82 -9.50 -0.23
C LEU A 10 -10.48 -8.92 -1.61
N GLY A 11 -9.21 -8.62 -1.87
CA GLY A 11 -8.73 -8.14 -3.16
C GLY A 11 -8.99 -6.66 -3.44
N VAL A 12 -9.88 -6.02 -2.68
CA VAL A 12 -10.13 -4.58 -2.75
C VAL A 12 -10.50 -4.00 -1.38
N SER A 13 -10.01 -2.81 -1.09
CA SER A 13 -10.49 -1.91 -0.04
C SER A 13 -11.16 -0.73 -0.71
N SER A 14 -12.42 -0.44 -0.42
CA SER A 14 -13.19 0.58 -1.13
C SER A 14 -14.24 1.26 -0.26
N PRO A 15 -14.46 2.58 -0.44
CA PRO A 15 -15.73 3.20 -0.10
C PRO A 15 -16.89 2.49 -0.83
N ILE A 16 -18.03 2.35 -0.17
CA ILE A 16 -19.31 1.95 -0.79
C ILE A 16 -20.07 3.24 -1.06
N VAL A 17 -20.41 3.47 -2.32
CA VAL A 17 -20.99 4.73 -2.80
C VAL A 17 -22.34 4.47 -3.45
N SER A 18 -23.35 5.28 -3.11
CA SER A 18 -24.64 5.34 -3.80
C SER A 18 -24.96 6.81 -4.08
N ASP A 19 -25.37 7.12 -5.31
CA ASP A 19 -25.72 8.48 -5.74
C ASP A 19 -24.65 9.54 -5.41
N GLY A 20 -23.38 9.16 -5.58
CA GLY A 20 -22.23 10.02 -5.29
C GLY A 20 -21.97 10.26 -3.79
N LYS A 21 -22.63 9.52 -2.90
CA LYS A 21 -22.49 9.64 -1.44
C LYS A 21 -21.92 8.37 -0.84
N LEU A 22 -21.05 8.55 0.15
CA LEU A 22 -20.55 7.45 0.98
C LEU A 22 -21.69 6.87 1.82
N ILE A 23 -21.91 5.56 1.71
CA ILE A 23 -22.89 4.81 2.53
C ILE A 23 -22.23 3.74 3.42
N GLY A 24 -20.95 3.47 3.22
CA GLY A 24 -20.19 2.49 4.00
C GLY A 24 -18.83 2.22 3.41
N PHE A 25 -18.20 1.13 3.87
CA PHE A 25 -16.88 0.70 3.42
C PHE A 25 -16.86 -0.81 3.23
N TYR A 26 -16.12 -1.26 2.22
CA TYR A 26 -15.84 -2.66 1.94
C TYR A 26 -14.34 -2.89 2.13
N ASP A 27 -13.97 -3.65 3.16
CA ASP A 27 -12.56 -3.90 3.51
C ASP A 27 -12.43 -5.21 4.30
N GLY A 28 -11.27 -5.87 4.19
CA GLY A 28 -11.00 -7.16 4.84
C GLY A 28 -10.76 -7.09 6.35
N TRP A 29 -10.61 -5.89 6.91
CA TRP A 29 -10.26 -5.68 8.31
C TRP A 29 -11.21 -4.66 8.96
N ILE A 30 -12.42 -5.10 9.32
CA ILE A 30 -13.45 -4.17 9.81
C ILE A 30 -13.31 -3.86 11.31
N ALA A 31 -12.81 -4.79 12.14
CA ALA A 31 -12.35 -4.67 13.55
C ALA A 31 -12.87 -3.47 14.42
N GLY A 32 -14.14 -3.05 14.29
CA GLY A 32 -14.67 -1.85 14.95
C GLY A 32 -14.08 -0.51 14.49
N ARG A 33 -13.40 -0.47 13.33
CA ARG A 33 -12.86 0.76 12.72
C ARG A 33 -14.02 1.63 12.22
N LYS A 34 -13.92 2.95 12.42
CA LYS A 34 -14.85 3.93 11.83
C LYS A 34 -14.53 4.12 10.34
N PHE A 35 -13.24 4.06 10.00
CA PHE A 35 -12.75 4.19 8.63
C PHE A 35 -11.91 2.97 8.26
N PRO A 36 -12.54 1.86 7.84
CA PRO A 36 -11.80 0.69 7.40
C PRO A 36 -11.35 0.88 5.94
N VAL A 37 -10.23 1.59 5.77
CA VAL A 37 -9.60 1.87 4.48
C VAL A 37 -8.10 1.56 4.56
N ASP A 38 -7.49 1.34 3.40
CA ASP A 38 -6.04 1.28 3.22
C ASP A 38 -5.41 2.69 3.15
N MET A 39 -4.15 2.82 3.59
CA MET A 39 -3.38 4.07 3.55
C MET A 39 -3.37 4.74 2.17
N ALA A 40 -3.31 3.95 1.10
CA ALA A 40 -3.28 4.47 -0.26
C ALA A 40 -4.65 4.92 -0.78
N GLY A 41 -5.74 4.68 -0.04
CA GLY A 41 -7.13 4.90 -0.49
C GLY A 41 -7.68 6.30 -0.23
N PHE A 42 -6.88 7.20 0.33
CA PHE A 42 -7.33 8.56 0.63
C PHE A 42 -6.22 9.60 0.44
N ALA A 43 -6.67 10.85 0.32
CA ALA A 43 -5.82 12.04 0.34
C ALA A 43 -6.51 13.09 1.20
N VAL A 44 -5.72 13.98 1.81
CA VAL A 44 -6.21 15.05 2.68
C VAL A 44 -5.74 16.39 2.12
N ASN A 45 -6.64 17.35 2.00
CA ASN A 45 -6.29 18.71 1.63
C ASN A 45 -5.40 19.34 2.74
N VAL A 46 -4.30 19.98 2.35
CA VAL A 46 -3.31 20.52 3.30
C VAL A 46 -3.91 21.61 4.19
N GLN A 47 -4.75 22.50 3.65
CA GLN A 47 -5.41 23.55 4.43
C GLN A 47 -6.37 22.94 5.46
N PHE A 48 -7.15 21.94 5.04
CA PHE A 48 -8.06 21.18 5.92
C PHE A 48 -7.30 20.48 7.06
N TYR A 49 -6.13 19.91 6.76
CA TYR A 49 -5.24 19.26 7.73
C TYR A 49 -4.70 20.25 8.77
N ILE A 50 -4.18 21.41 8.33
CA ILE A 50 -3.64 22.45 9.22
C ILE A 50 -4.74 23.03 10.13
N GLN A 51 -5.94 23.27 9.59
CA GLN A 51 -7.09 23.76 10.36
C GLN A 51 -7.53 22.80 11.47
N ARG A 52 -7.11 21.53 11.41
CA ARG A 52 -7.39 20.50 12.40
C ARG A 52 -6.21 20.23 13.32
N GLU A 53 -5.30 21.19 13.43
CA GLU A 53 -4.10 21.15 14.28
C GLU A 53 -3.07 20.11 13.82
N ALA A 54 -3.09 19.75 12.54
CA ALA A 54 -2.10 18.87 11.92
C ALA A 54 -1.84 17.59 12.74
N PRO A 55 -2.86 16.74 12.99
CA PRO A 55 -2.71 15.58 13.84
C PRO A 55 -1.67 14.60 13.25
N MET A 56 -0.92 13.96 14.13
CA MET A 56 0.03 12.92 13.76
C MET A 56 -0.67 11.58 13.59
N MET A 57 -0.09 10.72 12.76
CA MET A 57 -0.54 9.33 12.65
C MET A 57 -0.17 8.57 13.92
N PRO A 58 -1.12 7.88 14.57
CA PRO A 58 -0.83 7.12 15.79
C PRO A 58 0.03 5.90 15.48
N TYR A 59 0.90 5.51 16.41
CA TYR A 59 1.67 4.27 16.31
C TYR A 59 0.88 3.12 16.95
N SER A 60 -0.16 2.66 16.26
CA SER A 60 -1.06 1.59 16.75
C SER A 60 -1.38 0.64 15.61
N VAL A 61 -0.83 -0.58 15.70
CA VAL A 61 -0.89 -1.59 14.62
C VAL A 61 -2.32 -1.87 14.18
N GLY A 62 -2.61 -1.60 12.91
CA GLY A 62 -3.91 -1.84 12.28
C GLY A 62 -4.97 -0.77 12.56
N PHE A 63 -4.58 0.31 13.25
CA PHE A 63 -5.43 1.45 13.59
C PHE A 63 -4.80 2.79 13.19
N GLU A 64 -3.69 2.77 12.46
CA GLU A 64 -2.99 3.97 12.01
C GLU A 64 -3.93 4.86 11.18
N GLU A 65 -4.54 4.32 10.12
CA GLU A 65 -5.45 5.07 9.24
C GLU A 65 -6.70 5.53 9.97
N ASP A 66 -7.34 4.61 10.73
CA ASP A 66 -8.58 4.89 11.44
C ASP A 66 -8.37 5.97 12.52
N GLY A 67 -7.28 5.87 13.28
CA GLY A 67 -6.93 6.86 14.29
C GLY A 67 -6.60 8.23 13.69
N PHE A 68 -5.86 8.27 12.59
CA PHE A 68 -5.56 9.50 11.87
C PHE A 68 -6.84 10.19 11.33
N LEU A 69 -7.71 9.45 10.64
CA LEU A 69 -8.95 9.98 10.09
C LEU A 69 -9.95 10.39 11.19
N LYS A 70 -9.96 9.68 12.33
CA LYS A 70 -10.70 10.10 13.53
C LYS A 70 -10.16 11.40 14.13
N ALA A 71 -8.83 11.57 14.21
CA ALA A 71 -8.21 12.80 14.71
C ALA A 71 -8.53 14.01 13.83
N LEU A 72 -8.72 13.79 12.53
CA LEU A 72 -9.23 14.80 11.59
C LEU A 72 -10.72 15.12 11.76
N ARG A 73 -11.45 14.47 12.67
CA ARG A 73 -12.87 14.76 12.96
C ARG A 73 -13.75 14.85 11.70
N ILE A 74 -13.45 14.02 10.70
CA ILE A 74 -14.12 14.01 9.39
C ILE A 74 -15.55 13.46 9.54
N LYS A 75 -16.52 14.13 8.92
CA LYS A 75 -17.88 13.65 8.76
C LYS A 75 -18.05 12.88 7.45
N PRO A 76 -18.94 11.88 7.36
CA PRO A 76 -19.16 11.12 6.12
C PRO A 76 -19.49 12.00 4.91
N GLU A 77 -20.18 13.12 5.11
CA GLU A 77 -20.56 14.03 4.02
C GLU A 77 -19.38 14.86 3.48
N GLU A 78 -18.29 14.99 4.24
CA GLU A 78 -17.05 15.65 3.80
C GLU A 78 -16.16 14.70 2.97
N ILE A 79 -16.50 13.41 2.88
CA ILE A 79 -15.73 12.45 2.10
C ILE A 79 -16.16 12.55 0.64
N GLU A 80 -15.23 12.98 -0.20
CA GLU A 80 -15.40 13.06 -1.66
C GLU A 80 -15.09 11.70 -2.31
N PRO A 81 -16.06 11.02 -2.95
CA PRO A 81 -15.79 9.79 -3.69
C PRO A 81 -15.10 10.11 -5.02
N LEU A 82 -13.88 9.63 -5.20
CA LEU A 82 -13.07 9.83 -6.40
C LEU A 82 -13.06 8.55 -7.25
N ALA A 83 -12.24 8.52 -8.31
CA ALA A 83 -12.11 7.39 -9.22
C ALA A 83 -13.45 6.96 -9.84
N ASP A 84 -14.21 7.95 -10.35
CA ASP A 84 -15.52 7.76 -11.00
C ASP A 84 -16.53 7.09 -10.05
N ASN A 85 -16.83 7.76 -8.93
CA ASN A 85 -17.67 7.23 -7.85
C ASN A 85 -17.21 5.85 -7.33
N CYS A 86 -15.90 5.68 -7.16
CA CYS A 86 -15.29 4.43 -6.69
C CYS A 86 -15.56 3.22 -7.60
N THR A 87 -15.81 3.43 -8.90
CA THR A 87 -16.00 2.35 -9.88
C THR A 87 -14.69 1.91 -10.55
N LYS A 88 -13.59 2.66 -10.34
CA LYS A 88 -12.27 2.38 -10.93
C LYS A 88 -11.22 2.14 -9.84
N ILE A 89 -10.41 1.10 -10.03
CA ILE A 89 -9.20 0.87 -9.21
C ILE A 89 -8.02 1.51 -9.94
N LEU A 90 -7.43 2.55 -9.34
CA LEU A 90 -6.31 3.32 -9.91
C LEU A 90 -5.03 3.21 -9.09
N VAL A 91 -5.07 2.47 -7.97
CA VAL A 91 -3.93 2.21 -7.09
C VAL A 91 -3.98 0.76 -6.59
N TRP A 92 -2.80 0.16 -6.40
CA TRP A 92 -2.66 -1.24 -6.01
C TRP A 92 -1.66 -1.40 -4.86
N HIS A 93 -2.07 -2.13 -3.83
CA HIS A 93 -1.25 -2.43 -2.67
C HIS A 93 -0.32 -3.64 -2.95
N THR A 94 0.59 -3.47 -3.91
CA THR A 94 1.55 -4.52 -4.27
C THR A 94 2.62 -4.71 -3.20
N ARG A 95 3.03 -5.96 -2.99
CA ARG A 95 4.15 -6.29 -2.11
C ARG A 95 5.22 -7.03 -2.90
N THR A 96 6.47 -6.62 -2.72
CA THR A 96 7.62 -7.39 -3.21
C THR A 96 7.75 -8.67 -2.39
N VAL A 97 7.79 -9.81 -3.07
CA VAL A 97 8.17 -11.08 -2.47
C VAL A 97 9.69 -11.19 -2.49
N LYS A 98 10.28 -11.77 -1.44
CA LYS A 98 11.72 -12.10 -1.48
C LYS A 98 11.95 -13.05 -2.65
N SER A 99 12.85 -12.67 -3.57
CA SER A 99 13.32 -13.58 -4.60
C SER A 99 14.30 -14.57 -4.00
N VAL A 100 14.33 -15.79 -4.55
CA VAL A 100 15.45 -16.70 -4.28
C VAL A 100 16.71 -16.08 -4.88
N PRO A 101 17.80 -15.95 -4.12
CA PRO A 101 19.06 -15.48 -4.68
C PRO A 101 19.51 -16.34 -5.87
N ALA A 102 20.23 -15.74 -6.81
CA ALA A 102 20.70 -16.46 -8.00
C ALA A 102 21.74 -17.53 -7.64
N LEU A 103 21.84 -18.57 -8.46
CA LEU A 103 22.97 -19.51 -8.39
C LEU A 103 24.26 -18.80 -8.85
N GLN A 104 25.39 -19.16 -8.23
CA GLN A 104 26.70 -18.62 -8.60
C GLN A 104 27.02 -18.86 -10.07
N MET A 105 27.49 -17.81 -10.76
CA MET A 105 27.97 -17.95 -12.14
C MET A 105 29.28 -18.75 -12.18
N PRO A 106 29.44 -19.70 -13.13
CA PRO A 106 30.65 -20.51 -13.22
C PRO A 106 31.86 -19.67 -13.68
N ASP A 107 33.03 -19.94 -13.10
CA ASP A 107 34.28 -19.27 -13.47
C ASP A 107 34.88 -19.90 -14.72
N THR A 108 34.35 -19.52 -15.88
CA THR A 108 34.82 -19.96 -17.19
C THR A 108 35.28 -18.76 -18.03
N ASP A 109 36.14 -19.00 -19.02
CA ASP A 109 36.59 -17.98 -19.98
C ASP A 109 35.45 -17.22 -20.67
N LYS A 110 34.32 -17.90 -20.93
CA LYS A 110 33.13 -17.29 -21.53
C LYS A 110 32.44 -16.28 -20.59
N VAL A 111 32.63 -16.43 -19.28
CA VAL A 111 32.08 -15.52 -18.26
C VAL A 111 33.10 -14.43 -17.92
N SER A 112 34.36 -14.79 -17.69
CA SER A 112 35.40 -13.87 -17.21
C SER A 112 35.91 -12.89 -18.28
N LYS A 113 35.86 -13.26 -19.57
CA LYS A 113 36.33 -12.41 -20.68
C LYS A 113 35.22 -11.63 -21.38
N THR A 114 34.00 -11.64 -20.85
CA THR A 114 32.83 -10.98 -21.45
C THR A 114 32.20 -9.96 -20.49
N ASN A 115 31.11 -9.32 -20.93
CA ASN A 115 30.33 -8.39 -20.11
C ASN A 115 29.82 -9.04 -18.81
N LEU A 116 29.68 -10.37 -18.76
CA LEU A 116 29.22 -11.10 -17.58
C LEU A 116 30.14 -10.93 -16.37
N ASN A 117 31.45 -10.72 -16.59
CA ASN A 117 32.40 -10.47 -15.50
C ASN A 117 32.08 -9.17 -14.73
N TYR A 118 31.52 -8.16 -15.41
CA TYR A 118 31.11 -6.90 -14.80
C TYR A 118 29.73 -6.97 -14.16
N LEU A 119 28.87 -7.88 -14.62
CA LEU A 119 27.52 -8.09 -14.08
C LEU A 119 27.54 -8.99 -12.84
N LYS A 120 28.43 -9.99 -12.80
CA LYS A 120 28.58 -10.94 -11.67
C LYS A 120 28.60 -10.24 -10.29
N PRO A 121 29.40 -9.21 -10.00
CA PRO A 121 29.41 -8.58 -8.67
C PRO A 121 28.15 -7.75 -8.35
N GLN A 122 27.30 -7.43 -9.34
CA GLN A 122 26.06 -6.67 -9.14
C GLN A 122 24.86 -7.57 -8.78
N MET A 123 25.03 -8.89 -8.92
CA MET A 123 23.98 -9.87 -8.66
C MET A 123 23.96 -10.30 -7.19
N VAL A 124 22.75 -10.59 -6.69
CA VAL A 124 22.56 -11.19 -5.36
C VAL A 124 22.57 -12.72 -5.51
N PHE A 125 23.66 -13.37 -5.10
CA PHE A 125 23.79 -14.82 -5.15
C PHE A 125 23.42 -15.50 -3.84
N GLN A 126 23.06 -16.77 -3.92
CA GLN A 126 22.76 -17.60 -2.76
C GLN A 126 24.04 -17.80 -1.93
N SER A 127 23.96 -17.55 -0.62
CA SER A 127 25.06 -17.85 0.28
C SER A 127 25.31 -19.36 0.31
N PRO A 128 26.58 -19.82 0.22
CA PRO A 128 26.91 -21.25 0.23
C PRO A 128 26.50 -21.97 1.53
N PHE A 129 26.18 -21.22 2.60
CA PHE A 129 25.80 -21.78 3.90
C PHE A 129 24.30 -21.66 4.24
N GLY A 130 23.45 -21.27 3.29
CA GLY A 130 21.99 -21.38 3.42
C GLY A 130 21.31 -20.56 4.53
N LEU A 131 22.05 -19.73 5.27
CA LEU A 131 21.50 -18.86 6.30
C LEU A 131 21.36 -17.45 5.72
N SER A 132 20.10 -17.00 5.60
CA SER A 132 19.70 -15.63 5.26
C SER A 132 19.41 -14.82 6.51
#